data_AF-A0A7J9YA75-F1
#
_entry.id   AF-A0A7J9YA75-F1
#
_cell.length_a   1.000
_cell.length_b   1.000
_cell.length_c   1.000
_cell.angle_alpha   90.00
_cell.angle_beta   90.00
_cell.angle_gamma   90.00
#
_symmetry.space_group_name_H-M   'P 1'
#
loop_
_entity.id
_entity.type
_entity.pdbx_description
1 polymer ?
#
loop_
_entity_poly.entity_id
_entity_poly.type
_entity_poly.pdbx_seq_one_letter_code
_entity_poly.pdbx_strand_id
1 'polypeptide(L)'
;MTQRRTLLVPALIGVFTLVGAACAPAEETGDFEPGPLGAVTIAPDAPIKIGSIQAISGDTASLGTDQVRAIEVAIADRGTLLDHDVELQSEDDQCKAEGGTTAAQKL
;
A
#
# COMPACT_ATOMS: atom_id res chain seq x y z
N MET A 1 53.09 1.80 22.55
CA MET A 1 51.78 2.51 22.51
C MET A 1 51.04 2.39 21.17
N THR A 2 51.71 1.95 20.09
CA THR A 2 51.12 1.83 18.74
C THR A 2 50.16 0.64 18.61
N GLN A 3 50.46 -0.53 19.19
CA GLN A 3 49.63 -1.73 19.09
C GLN A 3 48.25 -1.65 19.77
N ARG A 4 48.11 -0.93 20.89
CA ARG A 4 46.79 -0.73 21.54
C ARG A 4 45.86 0.11 20.66
N ARG A 5 46.40 1.09 19.91
CA ARG A 5 45.61 1.91 18.97
C ARG A 5 45.20 1.10 17.73
N THR A 6 46.04 0.18 17.25
CA THR A 6 45.70 -0.67 16.09
C THR A 6 44.63 -1.73 16.40
N LEU A 7 44.49 -2.19 17.65
CA LEU A 7 43.44 -3.12 18.08
C LEU A 7 42.11 -2.41 18.45
N LEU A 8 42.16 -1.13 18.83
CA LEU A 8 40.98 -0.34 19.20
C LEU A 8 40.09 0.02 18.00
N VAL A 9 40.68 0.27 16.83
CA VAL A 9 39.95 0.64 15.60
C VAL A 9 39.04 -0.49 15.09
N PRO A 10 39.51 -1.74 14.89
CA PRO A 10 38.62 -2.83 14.45
C PRO A 10 37.57 -3.18 15.52
N ALA A 11 37.88 -3.03 16.81
CA ALA A 11 36.91 -3.23 17.88
C ALA A 11 35.79 -2.18 17.84
N LEU A 12 36.12 -0.91 17.58
CA LEU A 12 35.13 0.16 17.46
C LEU A 12 34.24 -0.04 16.23
N ILE A 13 34.82 -0.46 15.10
CA ILE A 13 34.06 -0.79 13.87
C ILE A 13 33.10 -1.96 14.14
N GLY A 14 33.57 -3.01 14.82
CA GLY A 14 32.73 -4.16 15.19
C GLY A 14 31.56 -3.77 16.10
N VAL A 15 31.80 -2.90 17.10
CA VAL A 15 30.73 -2.39 17.98
C VAL A 15 29.74 -1.54 17.18
N PHE A 16 30.20 -0.69 16.27
CA PHE A 16 29.32 0.14 15.43
C PHE A 16 28.45 -0.72 14.49
N THR A 17 28.99 -1.81 13.96
CA THR A 17 28.21 -2.75 13.13
C THR A 17 27.15 -3.51 13.94
N LEU A 18 27.43 -3.86 15.21
CA LEU A 18 26.44 -4.51 16.08
C LEU A 18 25.29 -3.55 16.46
N VAL A 19 25.60 -2.28 16.72
CA VAL A 19 24.57 -1.27 17.05
C VAL A 19 23.67 -0.97 15.84
N GLY A 20 24.23 -0.95 14.62
CA GLY A 20 23.45 -0.76 13.40
C GLY A 20 22.43 -1.87 13.14
N ALA A 21 22.76 -3.13 13.44
CA ALA A 21 21.86 -4.26 13.28
C ALA A 21 20.70 -4.28 14.30
N ALA A 22 20.91 -3.72 15.49
CA ALA A 22 19.90 -3.68 16.55
C ALA A 22 18.80 -2.61 16.33
N CYS A 23 19.01 -1.68 15.40
CA CYS A 23 18.04 -0.65 15.07
C CYS A 23 17.25 -0.95 13.78
N ALA A 24 17.43 -2.14 13.21
CA ALA A 24 16.56 -2.61 12.14
C ALA A 24 15.14 -2.80 12.71
N PRO A 25 14.11 -2.16 12.15
CA PRO A 25 12.74 -2.43 12.56
C PRO A 25 12.49 -3.93 12.44
N ALA A 26 12.01 -4.54 13.52
CA ALA A 26 11.53 -5.91 13.47
C ALA A 26 10.32 -5.90 12.53
N GLU A 27 10.42 -6.61 11.40
CA GLU A 27 9.24 -6.92 10.60
C GLU A 27 8.39 -7.86 11.46
N GLU A 28 7.36 -7.30 12.11
CA GLU A 28 6.30 -8.09 12.69
C GLU A 28 5.45 -8.65 11.56
N THR A 29 5.99 -9.64 10.85
CA THR A 29 5.17 -10.55 10.07
C THR A 29 4.43 -11.43 11.07
N GLY A 30 3.35 -10.91 11.66
CA GLY A 30 2.36 -11.80 12.25
C GLY A 30 1.99 -12.84 11.19
N ASP A 31 1.90 -14.11 11.58
CA ASP A 31 1.62 -15.20 10.64
C ASP A 31 0.29 -14.93 9.90
N PHE A 32 0.38 -14.32 8.71
CA PHE A 32 -0.76 -14.07 7.84
C PHE A 32 -0.98 -15.31 6.99
N GLU A 33 -2.05 -16.05 7.29
CA GLU A 33 -2.47 -17.20 6.49
C GLU A 33 -3.41 -16.74 5.37
N PRO A 34 -3.02 -16.88 4.09
CA PRO A 34 -3.86 -16.47 2.97
C PRO A 34 -5.16 -17.29 2.91
N GLY A 35 -6.28 -16.62 2.66
CA GLY A 35 -7.55 -17.29 2.39
C GLY A 35 -7.58 -17.93 1.00
N PRO A 36 -8.74 -18.50 0.58
CA PRO A 36 -8.90 -19.11 -0.75
C PRO A 36 -8.63 -18.17 -1.94
N LEU A 37 -8.68 -16.86 -1.70
CA LEU A 37 -8.39 -15.81 -2.69
C LEU A 37 -6.91 -15.42 -2.74
N GLY A 38 -6.06 -16.01 -1.90
CA GLY A 38 -4.63 -15.73 -1.82
C GLY A 38 -4.28 -14.52 -0.95
N ALA A 39 -3.09 -13.97 -1.21
CA ALA A 39 -2.49 -12.85 -0.49
C ALA A 39 -2.05 -11.76 -1.47
N VAL A 40 -2.07 -10.52 -1.01
CA VAL A 40 -1.47 -9.38 -1.72
C VAL A 40 -0.34 -8.85 -0.84
N THR A 41 0.89 -8.86 -1.37
CA THR A 41 2.02 -8.22 -0.71
C THR A 41 2.09 -6.76 -1.14
N ILE A 42 2.11 -5.86 -0.17
CA ILE A 42 2.25 -4.42 -0.39
C ILE A 42 3.62 -4.03 0.13
N ALA A 43 4.41 -3.36 -0.71
CA ALA A 43 5.74 -2.92 -0.31
C ALA A 43 5.64 -1.85 0.80
N PRO A 44 6.66 -1.73 1.66
CA PRO A 44 6.72 -0.62 2.62
C PRO A 44 6.49 0.72 1.92
N ASP A 45 5.71 1.61 2.56
CA ASP A 45 5.34 2.94 2.07
C ASP A 45 4.53 2.97 0.74
N ALA A 46 4.26 1.83 0.10
CA ALA A 46 3.40 1.79 -1.09
C ALA A 46 1.92 1.94 -0.69
N PRO A 47 1.09 2.65 -1.47
CA PRO A 47 -0.32 2.78 -1.16
C PRO A 47 -1.10 1.49 -1.47
N ILE A 48 -2.21 1.29 -0.77
CA ILE A 48 -3.26 0.36 -1.17
C ILE A 48 -4.08 1.02 -2.28
N LYS A 49 -4.05 0.43 -3.47
CA LYS A 49 -4.87 0.87 -4.59
C LYS A 49 -6.26 0.24 -4.53
N ILE A 50 -7.29 1.07 -4.49
CA ILE A 50 -8.69 0.66 -4.59
C ILE A 50 -9.20 1.07 -5.97
N GLY A 51 -9.51 0.08 -6.80
CA GLY A 51 -10.18 0.28 -8.08
C GLY A 51 -11.70 0.35 -7.89
N SER A 52 -12.33 1.36 -8.50
CA SER A 52 -13.78 1.52 -8.53
C SER A 52 -14.26 1.61 -9.97
N ILE A 53 -15.19 0.74 -10.37
CA ILE A 53 -15.83 0.80 -11.68
C ILE A 53 -17.27 1.24 -11.44
N GLN A 54 -17.66 2.40 -11.98
CA GLN A 54 -19.01 2.95 -11.81
C GLN A 54 -19.49 3.65 -13.09
N ALA A 55 -20.80 3.80 -13.25
CA ALA A 55 -21.37 4.57 -14.35
C ALA A 55 -21.32 6.07 -14.01
N ILE A 56 -20.21 6.74 -14.35
CA ILE A 56 -19.97 8.17 -14.02
C ILE A 56 -20.22 9.10 -15.21
N SER A 57 -20.64 8.55 -16.35
CA SER A 57 -21.20 9.29 -17.48
C SER A 57 -22.53 8.69 -17.96
N GLY A 58 -23.24 9.42 -18.83
CA GLY A 58 -24.54 8.98 -19.36
C GLY A 58 -25.70 9.17 -18.38
N ASP A 59 -26.78 8.41 -18.60
CA ASP A 59 -28.07 8.63 -17.93
C ASP A 59 -28.05 8.32 -16.42
N THR A 60 -27.11 7.48 -15.96
CA THR A 60 -26.97 7.07 -14.56
C THR A 60 -25.80 7.77 -13.85
N ALA A 61 -25.20 8.79 -14.48
CA ALA A 61 -24.01 9.48 -13.97
C ALA A 61 -24.17 10.06 -12.57
N SER A 62 -25.37 10.53 -12.21
CA SER A 62 -25.62 11.06 -10.86
C SER A 62 -25.39 10.01 -9.78
N LEU A 63 -25.89 8.79 -10.00
CA LEU A 63 -25.71 7.68 -9.07
C LEU A 63 -24.25 7.25 -8.98
N GLY A 64 -23.57 7.06 -10.11
CA GLY A 64 -22.16 6.65 -10.10
C GLY A 64 -21.25 7.72 -9.47
N THR A 65 -21.50 9.00 -9.75
CA THR A 65 -20.76 10.11 -9.14
C THR A 65 -20.96 10.15 -7.63
N ASP A 66 -22.20 9.96 -7.16
CA ASP A 66 -22.49 9.91 -5.73
C ASP A 66 -21.80 8.71 -5.05
N GLN A 67 -21.74 7.57 -5.72
CA GLN A 67 -21.01 6.39 -5.22
C GLN A 67 -19.50 6.63 -5.12
N VAL A 68 -18.87 7.23 -6.15
CA VAL A 68 -17.43 7.55 -6.11
C VAL A 68 -17.13 8.54 -4.99
N ARG A 69 -17.93 9.59 -4.83
CA ARG A 69 -17.77 10.55 -3.72
C ARG A 69 -17.94 9.89 -2.36
N ALA A 70 -18.86 8.93 -2.23
CA ALA A 70 -19.01 8.18 -0.97
C ALA A 70 -17.74 7.39 -0.63
N ILE A 71 -17.06 6.82 -1.63
CA ILE A 71 -15.77 6.15 -1.45
C ILE A 71 -14.70 7.17 -0.99
N GLU A 72 -14.62 8.32 -1.64
CA GLU A 72 -13.69 9.40 -1.26
C GLU A 72 -13.90 9.85 0.20
N VAL A 73 -15.16 10.03 0.61
CA VAL A 73 -15.51 10.38 2.00
C VAL A 73 -15.11 9.27 2.97
N ALA A 74 -15.35 8.01 2.62
CA ALA A 74 -14.97 6.88 3.46
C ALA A 74 -13.44 6.75 3.62
N ILE A 75 -12.68 7.00 2.55
CA ILE A 75 -11.22 7.05 2.58
C ILE A 75 -10.75 8.18 3.49
N ALA A 76 -11.32 9.38 3.34
CA ALA A 76 -10.95 10.54 4.15
C ALA A 76 -11.25 10.34 5.65
N ASP A 77 -12.38 9.70 5.99
CA ASP A 77 -12.75 9.38 7.37
C ASP A 77 -11.83 8.30 7.97
N ARG A 78 -11.43 7.31 7.15
CA ARG A 78 -10.55 6.22 7.60
C ARG A 78 -9.10 6.65 7.77
N GLY A 79 -8.59 7.50 6.88
CA GLY A 79 -7.17 7.81 6.77
C GLY A 79 -6.38 6.64 6.15
N THR A 80 -5.39 6.12 6.87
CA THR A 80 -4.58 4.99 6.41
C THR A 80 -5.27 3.64 6.67
N LEU A 81 -4.91 2.64 5.86
CA LEU A 81 -5.35 1.25 6.02
C LEU A 81 -4.11 0.36 6.16
N LEU A 82 -3.99 -0.32 7.30
CA LEU A 82 -2.82 -1.16 7.61
C LEU A 82 -1.49 -0.39 7.47
N ASP A 83 -1.46 0.85 7.96
CA ASP A 83 -0.31 1.77 7.86
C ASP A 83 0.08 2.19 6.43
N HIS A 84 -0.75 1.87 5.42
CA HIS A 84 -0.59 2.35 4.05
C HIS A 84 -1.60 3.46 3.72
N ASP A 85 -1.19 4.41 2.90
CA ASP A 85 -2.11 5.35 2.25
C ASP A 85 -3.07 4.60 1.33
N VAL A 86 -4.26 5.19 1.08
CA VAL A 86 -5.23 4.63 0.14
C VAL A 86 -5.30 5.50 -1.11
N GLU A 87 -5.08 4.90 -2.28
CA GLU A 87 -5.19 5.54 -3.58
C GLU A 87 -6.45 5.02 -4.29
N LEU A 88 -7.37 5.91 -4.66
CA LEU A 88 -8.56 5.57 -5.42
C LEU A 88 -8.32 5.77 -6.92
N GLN A 89 -8.52 4.72 -7.71
CA GLN A 89 -8.64 4.81 -9.17
C GLN A 89 -10.08 4.50 -9.57
N SER A 90 -10.75 5.47 -10.19
CA SER A 90 -12.13 5.31 -10.66
C SER A 90 -12.19 5.22 -12.19
N GLU A 91 -12.90 4.24 -12.71
CA GLU A 91 -13.12 4.01 -14.14
C GLU A 91 -14.61 4.01 -14.47
N ASP A 92 -14.94 4.52 -15.66
CA ASP A 92 -16.31 4.63 -16.15
C ASP A 92 -16.71 3.39 -16.97
N ASP A 93 -17.71 2.63 -16.51
CA ASP A 93 -18.27 1.52 -17.28
C ASP A 93 -19.40 1.95 -18.22
N GLN A 94 -19.85 3.20 -18.13
CA GLN A 94 -20.95 3.76 -18.91
C GLN A 94 -22.26 2.96 -18.80
N CYS A 95 -22.43 2.16 -17.73
CA CYS A 95 -23.52 1.20 -17.58
C CYS A 95 -23.65 0.22 -18.77
N LYS A 96 -22.52 -0.21 -19.34
CA LYS A 96 -22.45 -1.12 -20.49
C LYS A 96 -21.51 -2.30 -20.23
N ALA A 97 -21.82 -3.47 -20.81
CA ALA A 97 -21.01 -4.66 -20.68
C ALA A 97 -19.58 -4.47 -21.24
N GLU A 98 -19.46 -3.86 -22.42
CA GLU A 98 -18.18 -3.55 -23.05
C GLU A 98 -17.40 -2.50 -22.25
N GLY A 99 -18.10 -1.52 -21.67
CA GLY A 99 -17.51 -0.50 -20.80
C GLY A 99 -16.94 -1.13 -19.53
N GLY A 100 -17.67 -2.02 -18.87
CA GLY A 100 -17.20 -2.76 -17.69
C GLY A 100 -15.96 -3.60 -17.97
N THR A 101 -15.90 -4.28 -19.12
CA THR A 101 -14.71 -5.05 -19.51
C THR A 101 -13.51 -4.13 -19.79
N THR A 102 -13.74 -3.00 -20.45
CA THR A 102 -12.70 -2.00 -20.75
C THR A 102 -12.14 -1.36 -19.47
N ALA A 103 -13.02 -1.00 -18.53
CA ALA A 103 -12.65 -0.47 -17.23
C ALA A 103 -11.84 -1.48 -16.41
N ALA A 104 -12.28 -2.75 -16.36
CA ALA A 104 -11.59 -3.80 -15.63
C ALA A 104 -10.18 -4.12 -16.17
N GLN A 105 -9.91 -3.88 -17.46
CA GLN A 105 -8.58 -4.08 -18.04
C GLN A 105 -7.58 -2.95 -17.72
N LYS A 106 -8.07 -1.79 -17.27
CA LYS A 106 -7.21 -0.65 -16.88
C LYS A 106 -6.82 -0.66 -15.41
N LEU A 107 -7.61 -1.35 -14.58
CA LEU A 107 -7.32 -1.62 -13.17
C LEU A 107 -6.31 -2.77 -13.08
#